data_AF-A0A091C4K0-F1
#
_entry.id   AF-A0A091C4K0-F1
#
_cell.length_a   1.000
_cell.length_b   1.000
_cell.length_c   1.000
_cell.angle_alpha   90.00
_cell.angle_beta   90.00
_cell.angle_gamma   90.00
#
_symmetry.space_group_name_H-M   'P 1'
#
loop_
_entity.id
_entity.type
_entity.pdbx_description
1 polymer ?
#
loop_
_entity_poly.entity_id
_entity_poly.type
_entity_poly.pdbx_seq_one_letter_code
_entity_poly.pdbx_strand_id
1 'polypeptide(L)'
;MVLQLDGPANEPKLISFMRDTYVNIPGAGDNKINASYAYGGADLLRQTISQNFGIDCQYYMTLNFETFEKVIDTLFSNGVDIDAEKDMSENLEVPIEEGPQKMDGLTLLQYARFRMDEEGDFGRVRRQQQVISAIFSEFKNPISVLKLPYAAGKAMGYSANDIPLSFLVKNSFSIMKGASGVDRLSVPAEDTWSNGQNLDGSSILLFDQQANQQAIQNFLAK
;
A
#
# COMPACT_ATOMS: atom_id res chain seq x y z
N MET A 1 -1.99 -2.91 -2.15
CA MET A 1 -0.62 -3.22 -1.66
C MET A 1 -0.65 -4.62 -1.02
N VAL A 2 0.47 -5.33 -1.03
CA VAL A 2 0.68 -6.58 -0.30
C VAL A 2 1.83 -6.35 0.68
N LEU A 3 1.63 -6.71 1.95
CA LEU A 3 2.62 -6.59 3.00
C LEU A 3 2.98 -7.98 3.51
N GLN A 4 4.26 -8.37 3.37
CA GLN A 4 4.79 -9.59 3.97
C GLN A 4 5.44 -9.23 5.31
N LEU A 5 5.11 -9.98 6.37
CA LEU A 5 5.70 -9.80 7.70
C LEU A 5 6.47 -11.03 8.18
N ASP A 6 6.17 -12.21 7.65
CA ASP A 6 6.71 -13.51 8.05
C ASP A 6 7.76 -14.07 7.08
N GLY A 7 8.44 -13.16 6.36
CA GLY A 7 9.53 -13.52 5.43
C GLY A 7 10.80 -14.00 6.15
N PRO A 8 11.76 -14.61 5.41
CA PRO A 8 12.97 -15.22 5.99
C PRO A 8 13.82 -14.25 6.83
N ALA A 9 13.94 -12.99 6.42
CA ALA A 9 14.71 -11.96 7.12
C ALA A 9 14.00 -11.39 8.38
N ASN A 10 12.73 -11.76 8.62
CA ASN A 10 11.83 -11.10 9.57
C ASN A 10 11.78 -9.58 9.37
N GLU A 11 11.87 -9.14 8.12
CA GLU A 11 11.80 -7.73 7.73
C GLU A 11 10.55 -7.51 6.89
N PRO A 12 9.80 -6.43 7.14
CA PRO A 12 8.58 -6.18 6.41
C PRO A 12 8.89 -5.76 4.97
N LYS A 13 8.16 -6.37 4.04
CA LYS A 13 8.27 -6.08 2.61
C LYS A 13 6.94 -5.64 2.05
N LEU A 14 6.94 -4.55 1.29
CA LEU A 14 5.76 -3.93 0.72
C LEU A 14 5.79 -4.01 -0.80
N ILE A 15 4.75 -4.61 -1.40
CA ILE A 15 4.54 -4.61 -2.83
C ILE A 15 3.33 -3.72 -3.16
N SER A 16 3.54 -2.71 -4.00
CA SER A 16 2.48 -1.83 -4.49
C SER A 16 2.11 -2.18 -5.92
N PHE A 17 0.89 -2.67 -6.12
CA PHE A 17 0.33 -2.91 -7.43
C PHE A 17 -0.28 -1.61 -7.96
N MET A 18 0.14 -1.19 -9.13
CA MET A 18 -0.49 -0.12 -9.87
C MET A 18 -1.92 -0.52 -10.21
N ARG A 19 -2.84 0.43 -10.06
CA ARG A 19 -4.27 0.13 -10.12
C ARG A 19 -4.72 -0.27 -11.53
N ASP A 20 -4.03 0.25 -12.54
CA ASP A 20 -4.39 0.13 -13.95
C ASP A 20 -3.62 -1.01 -14.67
N THR A 21 -2.92 -1.88 -13.94
CA THR A 21 -2.30 -3.10 -14.48
C THR A 21 -3.34 -4.01 -15.10
N TYR A 22 -3.15 -4.35 -16.38
CA TYR A 22 -4.07 -5.18 -17.16
C TYR A 22 -3.79 -6.65 -16.89
N VAL A 23 -4.75 -7.34 -16.27
CA VAL A 23 -4.59 -8.70 -15.75
C VAL A 23 -5.79 -9.55 -16.16
N ASN A 24 -5.62 -10.88 -16.15
CA ASN A 24 -6.73 -11.80 -16.28
C ASN A 24 -7.46 -11.95 -14.94
N ILE A 25 -8.74 -11.58 -14.87
CA ILE A 25 -9.55 -11.70 -13.66
C ILE A 25 -10.35 -13.02 -13.73
N PRO A 26 -10.21 -13.91 -12.73
CA PRO A 26 -10.95 -15.18 -12.69
C PRO A 26 -12.46 -14.96 -12.86
N GLY A 27 -13.05 -15.60 -13.87
CA GLY A 27 -14.49 -15.50 -14.15
C GLY A 27 -14.98 -14.18 -14.76
N ALA A 28 -14.11 -13.18 -14.96
CA ALA A 28 -14.46 -11.86 -15.52
C ALA A 28 -13.64 -11.46 -16.76
N GLY A 29 -12.61 -12.21 -17.13
CA GLY A 29 -11.77 -11.92 -18.29
C GLY A 29 -10.73 -10.83 -18.01
N ASP A 30 -10.14 -10.27 -19.06
CA ASP A 30 -9.05 -9.31 -18.92
C ASP A 30 -9.56 -7.90 -18.57
N ASN A 31 -9.01 -7.30 -17.52
CA ASN A 31 -9.33 -5.93 -17.12
C ASN A 31 -8.22 -5.33 -16.24
N LYS A 32 -8.35 -4.06 -15.86
CA LYS A 32 -7.52 -3.44 -14.82
C LYS A 32 -7.65 -4.21 -13.50
N ILE A 33 -6.55 -4.42 -12.80
CA ILE A 33 -6.50 -5.22 -11.58
C ILE A 33 -7.50 -4.74 -10.52
N ASN A 34 -7.77 -3.45 -10.41
CA ASN A 34 -8.74 -2.93 -9.45
C ASN A 34 -10.19 -3.30 -9.74
N ALA A 35 -10.52 -3.66 -10.99
CA ALA A 35 -11.85 -4.15 -11.33
C ALA A 35 -12.17 -5.45 -10.59
N SER A 36 -11.17 -6.28 -10.26
CA SER A 36 -11.37 -7.51 -9.48
C SER A 36 -12.00 -7.24 -8.11
N TYR A 37 -11.55 -6.19 -7.43
CA TYR A 37 -12.15 -5.76 -6.15
C TYR A 37 -13.57 -5.23 -6.34
N ALA A 38 -13.83 -4.48 -7.42
CA ALA A 38 -15.18 -3.99 -7.72
C ALA A 38 -16.16 -5.13 -8.04
N TYR A 39 -15.68 -6.21 -8.67
CA TYR A 39 -16.52 -7.35 -9.08
C TYR A 39 -16.75 -8.37 -7.96
N GLY A 40 -15.74 -8.63 -7.12
CA GLY A 40 -15.80 -9.73 -6.14
C GLY A 40 -15.10 -9.44 -4.82
N GLY A 41 -14.85 -8.17 -4.51
CA GLY A 41 -14.24 -7.75 -3.25
C GLY A 41 -12.81 -8.27 -3.06
N ALA A 42 -12.41 -8.40 -1.80
CA ALA A 42 -11.06 -8.81 -1.43
C ALA A 42 -10.73 -10.22 -1.96
N ASP A 43 -11.68 -11.15 -1.94
CA ASP A 43 -11.45 -12.55 -2.34
C ASP A 43 -11.09 -12.67 -3.82
N LEU A 44 -11.84 -11.99 -4.70
CA LEU A 44 -11.52 -12.01 -6.13
C LEU A 44 -10.19 -11.30 -6.41
N LEU A 45 -9.90 -10.18 -5.73
CA LEU A 45 -8.60 -9.51 -5.87
C LEU A 45 -7.44 -10.41 -5.46
N ARG A 46 -7.56 -11.16 -4.36
CA ARG A 46 -6.52 -12.13 -3.93
C ARG A 46 -6.32 -13.23 -4.96
N GLN A 47 -7.41 -13.77 -5.52
CA GLN A 47 -7.32 -14.77 -6.60
C GLN A 47 -6.68 -14.19 -7.86
N THR A 48 -7.04 -12.97 -8.25
CA THR A 48 -6.40 -12.25 -9.38
C THR A 48 -4.91 -12.08 -9.13
N ILE A 49 -4.50 -11.65 -7.94
CA ILE A 49 -3.08 -11.50 -7.58
C ILE A 49 -2.37 -12.86 -7.65
N SER A 50 -2.96 -13.91 -7.08
CA SER A 50 -2.40 -15.26 -7.11
C SER A 50 -2.22 -15.78 -8.53
N GLN A 51 -3.22 -15.65 -9.39
CA GLN A 51 -3.17 -16.19 -10.76
C GLN A 51 -2.17 -15.44 -11.64
N ASN A 52 -2.09 -14.11 -11.51
CA ASN A 52 -1.27 -13.29 -12.41
C ASN A 52 0.18 -13.17 -11.90
N PHE A 53 0.40 -13.14 -10.58
CA PHE A 53 1.70 -12.84 -9.99
C PHE A 53 2.27 -13.95 -9.10
N GLY A 54 1.51 -15.02 -8.85
CA GLY A 54 1.98 -16.15 -8.04
C GLY A 54 2.11 -15.83 -6.54
N ILE A 55 1.43 -14.77 -6.05
CA ILE A 55 1.41 -14.42 -4.62
C ILE A 55 0.11 -14.92 -3.99
N ASP A 56 0.23 -15.79 -3.00
CA ASP A 56 -0.90 -16.25 -2.19
C ASP A 56 -1.12 -15.33 -0.96
N CYS A 57 -2.07 -14.41 -1.08
CA CYS A 57 -2.40 -13.46 -0.02
C CYS A 57 -3.26 -14.13 1.06
N GLN A 58 -2.66 -14.39 2.23
CA GLN A 58 -3.33 -15.11 3.32
C GLN A 58 -4.48 -14.32 3.96
N TYR A 59 -4.27 -13.03 4.16
CA TYR A 59 -5.22 -12.13 4.83
C TYR A 59 -5.40 -10.84 4.04
N TYR A 60 -6.47 -10.10 4.34
CA TYR A 60 -6.73 -8.78 3.79
C TYR A 60 -7.15 -7.78 4.88
N MET A 61 -6.98 -6.51 4.56
CA MET A 61 -7.55 -5.38 5.29
C MET A 61 -7.98 -4.32 4.28
N THR A 62 -9.19 -3.78 4.44
CA THR A 62 -9.68 -2.64 3.64
C THR A 62 -9.86 -1.41 4.52
N LEU A 63 -9.30 -0.29 4.07
CA LEU A 63 -9.40 0.99 4.76
C LEU A 63 -10.10 1.97 3.84
N ASN A 64 -11.13 2.65 4.36
CA ASN A 64 -11.70 3.82 3.71
C ASN A 64 -11.01 5.09 4.23
N PHE A 65 -11.35 6.24 3.66
CA PHE A 65 -10.73 7.52 3.99
C PHE A 65 -10.97 7.93 5.45
N GLU A 66 -12.22 7.86 5.91
CA GLU A 66 -12.58 8.21 7.28
C GLU A 66 -11.85 7.33 8.31
N THR A 67 -11.77 6.02 8.04
CA THR A 67 -11.04 5.07 8.88
C THR A 67 -9.54 5.38 8.87
N PHE A 68 -8.96 5.72 7.72
CA PHE A 68 -7.54 6.07 7.62
C PHE A 68 -7.22 7.27 8.51
N GLU A 69 -7.95 8.38 8.36
CA GLU A 69 -7.74 9.60 9.15
C GLU A 69 -7.83 9.32 10.65
N LYS A 70 -8.92 8.66 11.08
CA LYS A 70 -9.15 8.31 12.49
C LYS A 70 -8.07 7.42 13.09
N VAL A 71 -7.54 6.47 12.32
CA VAL A 71 -6.46 5.57 12.77
C VAL A 71 -5.17 6.34 12.96
N ILE A 72 -4.81 7.20 11.99
CA ILE A 72 -3.60 8.03 12.06
C ILE A 72 -3.67 8.97 13.26
N ASP A 73 -4.75 9.73 13.42
CA ASP A 73 -4.88 10.69 14.52
C ASP A 73 -4.92 10.01 15.90
N THR A 74 -5.44 8.78 15.96
CA THR A 74 -5.43 8.00 17.21
C THR A 74 -4.01 7.53 17.57
N LEU A 75 -3.25 7.07 16.58
CA LEU A 75 -1.90 6.54 16.77
C LEU A 75 -0.89 7.65 17.02
N PHE A 76 -0.92 8.64 16.15
CA PHE A 76 0.08 9.68 15.97
C PHE A 76 -0.62 11.02 16.16
N SER A 77 -1.04 11.30 17.40
CA SER A 77 -1.77 12.53 17.75
C SER A 77 -1.00 13.83 17.45
N ASN A 78 0.30 13.72 17.18
CA ASN A 78 1.16 14.84 16.79
C ASN A 78 1.41 14.87 15.27
N GLY A 79 0.76 14.02 14.49
CA GLY A 79 1.05 13.77 13.08
C GLY A 79 2.21 12.81 12.85
N VAL A 80 2.37 12.42 11.58
CA VAL A 80 3.44 11.55 11.06
C VAL A 80 4.47 12.43 10.34
N ASP A 81 5.76 12.17 10.57
CA ASP A 81 6.83 12.89 9.88
C ASP A 81 6.94 12.44 8.40
N ILE A 82 6.74 13.39 7.47
CA ILE A 82 6.85 13.19 6.02
C ILE A 82 7.77 14.25 5.43
N ASP A 83 8.70 13.82 4.58
CA ASP A 83 9.51 14.70 3.74
C ASP A 83 8.84 14.84 2.37
N ALA A 84 8.01 15.87 2.20
CA ALA A 84 7.19 16.00 1.02
C ALA A 84 8.05 16.34 -0.21
N GLU A 85 7.93 15.52 -1.24
CA GLU A 85 8.73 15.61 -2.47
C GLU A 85 8.59 16.92 -3.26
N LYS A 86 7.52 17.71 -3.04
CA LYS A 86 7.21 18.98 -3.72
C LYS A 86 6.00 19.67 -3.10
N ASP A 87 5.80 20.94 -3.43
CA ASP A 87 4.58 21.68 -3.13
C ASP A 87 3.34 21.05 -3.80
N MET A 88 2.26 20.89 -3.05
CA MET A 88 0.98 20.37 -3.54
C MET A 88 -0.17 21.21 -2.96
N SER A 89 -1.05 21.70 -3.82
CA SER A 89 -2.21 22.49 -3.40
C SER A 89 -3.48 22.18 -4.21
N GLU A 90 -3.34 21.60 -5.39
CA GLU A 90 -4.47 21.31 -6.27
C GLU A 90 -5.33 20.15 -5.73
N ASN A 91 -6.64 20.41 -5.60
CA ASN A 91 -7.63 19.47 -5.05
C ASN A 91 -7.31 18.97 -3.63
N LEU A 92 -6.61 19.79 -2.84
CA LEU A 92 -6.36 19.56 -1.42
C LEU A 92 -7.14 20.57 -0.56
N GLU A 93 -7.58 20.14 0.61
CA GLU A 93 -8.16 21.05 1.61
C GLU A 93 -7.06 21.78 2.39
N VAL A 94 -5.91 21.13 2.55
CA VAL A 94 -4.71 21.68 3.20
C VAL A 94 -3.56 21.66 2.19
N PRO A 95 -2.99 22.82 1.82
CA PRO A 95 -1.76 22.86 1.03
C PRO A 95 -0.61 22.16 1.76
N ILE A 96 0.22 21.45 1.00
CA ILE A 96 1.40 20.72 1.47
C ILE A 96 2.61 21.42 0.87
N GLU A 97 3.54 21.86 1.71
CA GLU A 97 4.80 22.48 1.27
C GLU A 97 5.86 21.41 1.03
N GLU A 98 6.82 21.65 0.13
CA GLU A 98 7.99 20.80 -0.06
C GLU A 98 8.83 20.71 1.24
N GLY A 99 9.33 19.52 1.53
CA GLY A 99 10.24 19.28 2.65
C GLY A 99 9.61 18.63 3.89
N PRO A 100 10.37 18.53 4.99
CA PRO A 100 9.98 17.82 6.19
C PRO A 100 8.88 18.55 6.97
N GLN A 101 7.76 17.87 7.19
CA GLN A 101 6.64 18.37 7.99
C GLN A 101 5.87 17.25 8.68
N LYS A 102 5.08 17.62 9.70
CA LYS A 102 4.17 16.70 10.39
C LYS A 102 2.80 16.76 9.75
N MET A 103 2.30 15.62 9.31
CA MET A 103 0.99 15.49 8.68
C MET A 103 0.04 14.74 9.60
N ASP A 104 -1.11 15.34 9.90
CA ASP A 104 -2.23 14.67 10.55
C ASP A 104 -2.94 13.71 9.58
N GLY A 105 -3.97 13.00 10.04
CA GLY A 105 -4.70 12.02 9.25
C GLY A 105 -5.22 12.58 7.92
N LEU A 106 -5.78 13.79 7.93
CA LEU A 106 -6.33 14.43 6.74
C LEU A 106 -5.24 14.82 5.74
N THR A 107 -4.20 15.50 6.21
CA THR A 107 -3.09 15.96 5.38
C THR A 107 -2.31 14.77 4.80
N LEU A 108 -2.10 13.72 5.60
CA LEU A 108 -1.42 12.49 5.17
C LEU A 108 -2.26 11.72 4.14
N LEU A 109 -3.59 11.70 4.30
CA LEU A 109 -4.50 11.13 3.30
C LEU A 109 -4.43 11.90 1.98
N GLN A 110 -4.42 13.24 2.05
CA GLN A 110 -4.31 14.11 0.89
C GLN A 110 -3.00 13.88 0.15
N TYR A 111 -1.89 13.77 0.88
CA TYR A 111 -0.58 13.41 0.33
C TYR A 111 -0.60 12.06 -0.43
N ALA A 112 -1.20 11.03 0.19
CA ALA A 112 -1.32 9.69 -0.40
C ALA A 112 -2.23 9.63 -1.64
N ARG A 113 -3.13 10.60 -1.81
CA ARG A 113 -4.13 10.66 -2.89
C ARG A 113 -3.72 11.57 -4.04
N PHE A 114 -2.76 12.46 -3.83
CA PHE A 114 -2.35 13.43 -4.82
C PHE A 114 -1.93 12.75 -6.13
N ARG A 115 -2.33 13.32 -7.26
CA ARG A 115 -2.04 12.81 -8.62
C ARG A 115 -2.02 13.90 -9.67
N MET A 116 -2.11 15.16 -9.26
CA MET A 116 -2.21 16.32 -10.14
C MET A 116 -0.81 16.77 -10.53
N ASP A 117 0.00 15.82 -11.00
CA ASP A 117 1.37 16.01 -11.43
C ASP A 117 1.66 15.16 -12.67
N GLU A 118 2.82 15.41 -13.29
CA GLU A 118 3.29 14.71 -14.49
C GLU A 118 3.51 13.21 -14.26
N GLU A 119 3.69 12.80 -13.00
CA GLU A 119 3.97 11.41 -12.62
C GLU A 119 2.70 10.58 -12.41
N GLY A 120 1.55 11.22 -12.24
CA GLY A 120 0.24 10.60 -12.16
C GLY A 120 0.17 9.47 -11.13
N ASP A 121 -0.11 8.24 -11.58
CA ASP A 121 -0.23 7.08 -10.70
C ASP A 121 1.12 6.59 -10.16
N PHE A 122 2.22 6.78 -10.91
CA PHE A 122 3.56 6.37 -10.44
C PHE A 122 3.99 7.19 -9.23
N GLY A 123 3.84 8.52 -9.30
CA GLY A 123 4.09 9.42 -8.18
C GLY A 123 3.17 9.10 -6.99
N ARG A 124 1.90 8.78 -7.25
CA ARG A 124 0.95 8.36 -6.22
C ARG A 124 1.39 7.10 -5.49
N VAL A 125 1.81 6.06 -6.21
CA VAL A 125 2.29 4.80 -5.61
C VAL A 125 3.52 5.05 -4.74
N ARG A 126 4.45 5.90 -5.20
CA ARG A 126 5.65 6.27 -4.43
C ARG A 126 5.29 6.99 -3.13
N ARG A 127 4.37 7.95 -3.17
CA ARG A 127 3.89 8.68 -1.98
C ARG A 127 3.14 7.77 -1.00
N GLN A 128 2.32 6.83 -1.50
CA GLN A 128 1.69 5.81 -0.65
C GLN A 128 2.72 4.92 0.06
N GLN A 129 3.77 4.52 -0.65
CA GLN A 129 4.88 3.77 -0.07
C GLN A 129 5.64 4.58 0.99
N GLN A 130 5.84 5.88 0.77
CA GLN A 130 6.44 6.78 1.74
C GLN A 130 5.58 6.90 3.00
N VAL A 131 4.26 7.06 2.85
CA VAL A 131 3.30 7.08 3.97
C VAL A 131 3.39 5.80 4.80
N ILE A 132 3.39 4.63 4.17
CA ILE A 132 3.56 3.36 4.90
C ILE A 132 4.91 3.31 5.62
N SER A 133 5.99 3.71 4.94
CA SER A 133 7.34 3.71 5.54
C SER A 133 7.44 4.66 6.74
N ALA A 134 6.79 5.82 6.68
CA ALA A 134 6.73 6.78 7.77
C ALA A 134 5.89 6.25 8.95
N ILE A 135 4.75 5.61 8.68
CA ILE A 135 3.96 4.94 9.73
C ILE A 135 4.80 3.88 10.45
N PHE A 136 5.61 3.10 9.72
CA PHE A 136 6.53 2.15 10.33
C PHE A 136 7.64 2.84 11.13
N SER A 137 8.21 3.93 10.62
CA SER A 137 9.31 4.66 11.28
C SER A 137 8.88 5.26 12.63
N GLU A 138 7.61 5.65 12.78
CA GLU A 138 7.03 6.09 14.05
C GLU A 138 7.10 5.02 15.16
N PHE A 139 7.25 3.74 14.82
CA PHE A 139 7.45 2.68 15.81
C PHE A 139 8.81 2.71 16.49
N LYS A 140 9.76 3.57 16.05
CA LYS A 140 10.97 3.88 16.81
C LYS A 140 10.66 4.61 18.13
N ASN A 141 9.50 5.27 18.22
CA ASN A 141 9.09 5.99 19.41
C ASN A 141 8.47 5.04 20.46
N PRO A 142 9.06 4.91 21.67
CA PRO A 142 8.54 4.03 22.72
C PRO A 142 7.08 4.32 23.12
N ILE A 143 6.64 5.58 23.00
CA ILE A 143 5.26 5.98 23.31
C ILE A 143 4.29 5.43 22.25
N SER A 144 4.68 5.45 20.98
CA SER A 144 3.89 4.88 19.88
C SER A 144 3.73 3.38 20.05
N VAL A 145 4.80 2.68 20.47
CA VAL A 145 4.77 1.23 20.76
C VAL A 145 3.75 0.88 21.85
N LEU A 146 3.65 1.68 22.91
CA LEU A 146 2.66 1.47 23.98
C LEU A 146 1.20 1.61 23.49
N LYS A 147 0.96 2.45 22.48
CA LYS A 147 -0.38 2.66 21.90
C LYS A 147 -0.76 1.61 20.85
N LEU A 148 0.20 0.78 20.38
CA LEU A 148 -0.02 -0.19 19.30
C LEU A 148 -1.21 -1.13 19.54
N PRO A 149 -1.40 -1.77 20.70
CA PRO A 149 -2.51 -2.70 20.88
C PRO A 149 -3.88 -2.00 20.73
N TYR A 150 -4.02 -0.80 21.31
CA TYR A 150 -5.25 -0.02 21.23
C TYR A 150 -5.55 0.43 19.79
N ALA A 151 -4.53 0.92 19.10
CA ALA A 151 -4.66 1.36 17.74
C ALA A 151 -4.88 0.23 16.74
N ALA A 152 -4.18 -0.90 16.89
CA ALA A 152 -4.45 -2.11 16.12
C ALA A 152 -5.89 -2.56 16.33
N GLY A 153 -6.39 -2.51 17.57
CA GLY A 153 -7.80 -2.75 17.88
C GLY A 153 -8.76 -1.82 17.13
N LYS A 154 -8.48 -0.50 17.09
CA LYS A 154 -9.28 0.44 16.30
C LYS A 154 -9.19 0.20 14.79
N ALA A 155 -7.99 0.02 14.26
CA ALA A 155 -7.77 -0.22 12.85
C ALA A 155 -8.50 -1.50 12.40
N MET A 156 -8.37 -2.59 13.16
CA MET A 156 -9.12 -3.83 12.91
C MET A 156 -10.63 -3.66 13.11
N GLY A 157 -11.07 -2.85 14.08
CA GLY A 157 -12.51 -2.61 14.32
C GLY A 157 -13.19 -1.75 13.27
N TYR A 158 -12.45 -0.85 12.61
CA TYR A 158 -12.97 0.06 11.58
C TYR A 158 -12.71 -0.43 10.14
N SER A 159 -11.98 -1.53 9.97
CA SER A 159 -11.67 -2.11 8.65
C SER A 159 -12.37 -3.44 8.46
N ALA A 160 -12.80 -3.74 7.23
CA ALA A 160 -13.12 -5.12 6.91
C ALA A 160 -11.80 -5.89 6.74
N ASN A 161 -11.60 -6.93 7.54
CA ASN A 161 -10.38 -7.71 7.57
C ASN A 161 -10.65 -9.13 8.09
N ASP A 162 -9.72 -10.04 7.81
CA ASP A 162 -9.70 -11.41 8.31
C ASP A 162 -8.38 -11.73 9.05
N ILE A 163 -7.64 -10.70 9.49
CA ILE A 163 -6.33 -10.84 10.13
C ILE A 163 -6.52 -11.27 11.59
N PRO A 164 -6.02 -12.45 11.99
CA PRO A 164 -6.11 -12.86 13.38
C PRO A 164 -5.10 -12.08 14.24
N LEU A 165 -5.52 -11.64 15.43
CA LEU A 165 -4.63 -10.93 16.37
C LEU A 165 -3.36 -11.75 16.69
N SER A 166 -3.45 -13.07 16.71
CA SER A 166 -2.30 -13.96 16.90
C SER A 166 -1.23 -13.81 15.80
N PHE A 167 -1.63 -13.53 14.55
CA PHE A 167 -0.68 -13.25 13.46
C PHE A 167 0.07 -11.93 13.72
N LEU A 168 -0.62 -10.88 14.16
CA LEU A 168 0.03 -9.60 14.50
C LEU A 168 1.01 -9.76 15.67
N VAL A 169 0.62 -10.49 16.72
CA VAL A 169 1.48 -10.75 17.88
C VAL A 169 2.71 -11.59 17.48
N LYS A 170 2.51 -12.66 16.70
CA LYS A 170 3.59 -13.51 16.18
C LYS A 170 4.61 -12.71 15.36
N ASN A 171 4.14 -11.75 14.57
CA ASN A 171 4.97 -10.93 13.69
C ASN A 171 5.38 -9.57 14.28
N SER A 172 5.17 -9.35 15.59
CA SER A 172 5.52 -8.10 16.27
C SER A 172 6.99 -7.71 16.11
N PHE A 173 7.91 -8.67 16.12
CA PHE A 173 9.34 -8.43 15.89
C PHE A 173 9.62 -7.88 14.48
N SER A 174 8.97 -8.45 13.46
CA SER A 174 9.06 -7.96 12.07
C SER A 174 8.48 -6.55 11.93
N ILE A 175 7.33 -6.30 12.56
CA ILE A 175 6.72 -4.96 12.60
C ILE A 175 7.67 -3.93 13.22
N MET A 176 8.31 -4.27 14.35
CA MET A 176 9.29 -3.39 15.00
C MET A 176 10.54 -3.16 14.12
N LYS A 177 11.04 -4.20 13.44
CA LYS A 177 12.16 -4.05 12.48
C LYS A 177 11.83 -3.07 11.35
N GLY A 178 10.57 -3.02 10.92
CA GLY A 178 10.09 -2.06 9.91
C GLY A 178 10.37 -0.61 10.25
N ALA A 179 10.53 -0.29 11.53
CA ALA A 179 10.86 1.06 11.97
C ALA A 179 12.23 1.54 11.46
N SER A 180 13.13 0.60 11.16
CA SER A 180 14.45 0.86 10.55
C SER A 180 14.40 0.98 9.02
N GLY A 181 13.27 0.61 8.40
CA GLY A 181 13.08 0.62 6.96
C GLY A 181 12.12 -0.49 6.53
N VAL A 182 11.39 -0.23 5.46
CA VAL A 182 10.52 -1.20 4.79
C VAL A 182 11.04 -1.37 3.37
N ASP A 183 11.36 -2.59 2.99
CA ASP A 183 11.71 -2.94 1.62
C ASP A 183 10.48 -2.77 0.72
N ARG A 184 10.68 -2.24 -0.49
CA ARG A 184 9.56 -1.85 -1.36
C ARG A 184 9.76 -2.33 -2.80
N LEU A 185 8.65 -2.72 -3.43
CA LEU A 185 8.57 -3.03 -4.85
C LEU A 185 7.29 -2.43 -5.43
N SER A 186 7.40 -1.80 -6.60
CA SER A 186 6.24 -1.42 -7.40
C SER A 186 6.01 -2.46 -8.50
N VAL A 187 4.75 -2.79 -8.76
CA VAL A 187 4.32 -3.72 -9.81
C VAL A 187 3.35 -3.00 -10.74
N PRO A 188 3.59 -2.92 -12.05
CA PRO A 188 4.68 -3.59 -12.76
C PRO A 188 6.07 -3.04 -12.41
N ALA A 189 7.08 -3.91 -12.40
CA ALA A 189 8.47 -3.55 -12.14
C ALA A 189 9.04 -2.69 -13.28
N GLU A 190 10.08 -1.91 -13.00
CA GLU A 190 10.74 -1.08 -14.01
C GLU A 190 11.15 -1.89 -15.26
N ASP A 191 10.99 -1.30 -16.44
CA ASP A 191 11.27 -1.92 -17.74
C ASP A 191 10.52 -3.23 -18.06
N THR A 192 9.45 -3.55 -17.31
CA THR A 192 8.63 -4.76 -17.54
C THR A 192 7.19 -4.46 -17.99
N TRP A 193 6.92 -3.25 -18.47
CA TRP A 193 5.57 -2.82 -18.84
C TRP A 193 5.56 -1.80 -19.97
N SER A 194 4.39 -1.61 -20.58
CA SER A 194 4.13 -0.58 -21.57
C SER A 194 2.71 -0.02 -21.44
N ASN A 195 2.50 1.20 -21.93
CA ASN A 195 1.17 1.79 -22.02
C ASN A 195 0.36 1.09 -23.12
N GLY A 196 -0.89 0.79 -22.83
CA GLY A 196 -1.86 0.26 -23.80
C GLY A 196 -3.22 0.91 -23.66
N GLN A 197 -4.17 0.46 -24.48
CA GLN A 197 -5.58 0.79 -24.37
C GLN A 197 -6.39 -0.50 -24.39
N ASN A 198 -7.44 -0.56 -23.58
CA ASN A 198 -8.42 -1.65 -23.68
C ASN A 198 -9.39 -1.40 -24.86
N LEU A 199 -10.30 -2.35 -25.09
CA LEU A 199 -11.30 -2.26 -26.17
C LEU A 199 -12.20 -1.01 -26.07
N ASP A 200 -12.40 -0.48 -24.87
CA ASP A 200 -13.20 0.72 -24.61
C ASP A 200 -12.41 2.03 -24.69
N GLY A 201 -11.13 1.97 -25.12
CA GLY A 201 -10.24 3.13 -25.24
C GLY A 201 -9.68 3.66 -23.92
N SER A 202 -9.89 2.96 -22.81
CA SER A 202 -9.31 3.32 -21.50
C SER A 202 -7.83 2.94 -21.44
N SER A 203 -6.99 3.85 -20.95
CA SER A 203 -5.56 3.58 -20.74
C SER A 203 -5.34 2.43 -19.75
N ILE A 204 -4.45 1.51 -20.07
CA ILE A 204 -4.08 0.35 -19.25
C ILE A 204 -2.55 0.17 -19.23
N LEU A 205 -2.05 -0.56 -18.22
CA LEU A 205 -0.65 -0.95 -18.16
C LEU A 205 -0.52 -2.42 -18.56
N LEU A 206 -0.01 -2.67 -19.76
CA LEU A 206 0.36 -4.01 -20.21
C LEU A 206 1.69 -4.38 -19.56
N PHE A 207 1.84 -5.61 -19.08
CA PHE A 207 3.04 -6.03 -18.36
C PHE A 207 3.54 -7.39 -18.83
N ASP A 208 4.86 -7.60 -18.74
CA ASP A 208 5.46 -8.92 -18.87
C ASP A 208 5.20 -9.70 -17.59
N GLN A 209 4.29 -10.67 -17.68
CA GLN A 209 3.88 -11.47 -16.54
C GLN A 209 5.03 -12.27 -15.94
N GLN A 210 5.88 -12.88 -16.76
CA GLN A 210 6.98 -13.71 -16.29
C GLN A 210 8.06 -12.86 -15.61
N ALA A 211 8.41 -11.73 -16.21
CA ALA A 211 9.39 -10.81 -15.63
C ALA A 211 8.93 -10.27 -14.27
N ASN A 212 7.64 -9.92 -14.13
CA ASN A 212 7.07 -9.43 -12.88
C ASN A 212 6.98 -10.52 -11.81
N GLN A 213 6.59 -11.75 -12.18
CA GLN A 213 6.62 -12.88 -11.26
C GLN A 213 8.04 -13.12 -10.73
N GLN A 214 9.04 -13.08 -11.60
CA GLN A 214 10.44 -13.24 -11.19
C GLN A 214 10.91 -12.08 -10.28
N ALA A 215 10.55 -10.84 -10.59
CA ALA A 215 10.89 -9.68 -9.76
C ALA A 215 10.30 -9.79 -8.35
N ILE A 216 9.03 -10.21 -8.26
CA ILE A 216 8.34 -10.45 -7.00
C ILE A 216 9.00 -11.58 -6.20
N GLN A 217 9.27 -12.72 -6.84
CA GLN A 217 9.93 -13.85 -6.17
C GLN A 217 11.30 -13.47 -5.64
N ASN A 218 12.11 -12.78 -6.45
CA ASN A 218 13.43 -12.29 -6.05
C ASN A 218 13.34 -11.28 -4.89
N PHE A 219 12.30 -10.45 -4.87
CA PHE A 219 12.09 -9.47 -3.81
C PHE A 219 11.68 -10.11 -2.49
N LEU A 220 10.76 -11.09 -2.52
CA LEU A 220 10.26 -11.80 -1.34
C LEU A 220 11.23 -12.84 -0.79
N ALA A 221 12.18 -13.33 -1.60
CA ALA A 221 13.17 -14.33 -1.18
C ALA A 221 14.35 -13.74 -0.40
N LYS A 222 14.57 -12.43 -0.49
CA LYS A 222 15.62 -11.71 0.26
C LYS A 222 15.26 -11.58 1.73
#